data_AF-F8DQX0-F1
#
_entry.id   AF-F8DQX0-F1
#
_cell.length_a   1.000
_cell.length_b   1.000
_cell.length_c   1.000
_cell.angle_alpha   90.00
_cell.angle_beta   90.00
_cell.angle_gamma   90.00
#
_symmetry.space_group_name_H-M   'P 1'
#
loop_
_entity.id
_entity.type
_entity.pdbx_description
1 polymer ?
#
loop_
_entity_poly.entity_id
_entity_poly.type
_entity_poly.pdbx_seq_one_letter_code
_entity_poly.pdbx_strand_id
1 'polypeptide(L)' 'MKFTVVGAGAMGLRFGVLLQEAGNEVDFVEGWLPHYNKM' A
#
# COMPACT_ATOMS: atom_id res chain seq x y z
N MET A 1 4.56 -12.60 6.39
CA MET A 1 4.43 -11.70 7.57
C MET A 1 3.34 -10.69 7.30
N LYS A 2 2.91 -9.89 8.29
CA LYS A 2 1.90 -8.83 8.11
C LYS A 2 2.56 -7.45 8.15
N PHE A 3 2.29 -6.63 7.14
CA PHE A 3 2.82 -5.27 7.00
C PHE A 3 1.69 -4.26 6.84
N THR A 4 1.92 -3.05 7.33
CA THR A 4 1.04 -1.90 7.07
C THR A 4 1.87 -0.80 6.44
N VAL A 5 1.48 -0.37 5.24
CA VAL A 5 2.11 0.74 4.52
C VAL A 5 1.29 2.00 4.76
N VAL A 6 1.80 2.91 5.58
CA VAL A 6 1.16 4.20 5.86
C VAL A 6 1.66 5.24 4.85
N GLY A 7 0.78 5.66 3.95
CA GLY A 7 1.08 6.49 2.79
C GLY A 7 1.15 5.66 1.51
N ALA A 8 -0.01 5.43 0.88
CA ALA A 8 -0.13 4.61 -0.33
C ALA A 8 0.06 5.43 -1.62
N GLY A 9 0.96 6.41 -1.62
CA GLY A 9 1.40 7.11 -2.82
C GLY A 9 2.34 6.27 -3.69
N ALA A 10 3.02 6.91 -4.65
CA ALA A 10 3.85 6.21 -5.65
C ALA A 10 4.87 5.21 -5.04
N MET A 11 5.65 5.63 -4.04
CA MET A 11 6.64 4.75 -3.41
C MET A 11 6.00 3.74 -2.47
N GLY A 12 4.97 4.13 -1.71
CA GLY A 12 4.26 3.21 -0.81
C GLY A 12 3.67 2.02 -1.56
N LEU A 13 2.98 2.28 -2.67
CA LEU A 13 2.47 1.24 -3.56
C LEU A 13 3.60 0.39 -4.16
N ARG A 14 4.68 1.01 -4.65
CA ARG A 14 5.82 0.28 -5.23
C ARG A 14 6.37 -0.76 -4.26
N PHE A 15 6.60 -0.41 -3.01
CA PHE A 15 7.12 -1.36 -2.02
C PHE A 15 6.05 -2.32 -1.53
N GLY A 16 4.83 -1.85 -1.28
CA GLY A 16 3.76 -2.71 -0.78
C GLY A 16 3.37 -3.80 -1.78
N VAL A 17 3.32 -3.50 -3.08
CA VAL A 17 3.04 -4.51 -4.12
C VAL A 17 4.17 -5.55 -4.19
N LEU A 18 5.43 -5.13 -4.15
CA LEU A 18 6.55 -6.08 -4.10
C LEU A 18 6.51 -6.97 -2.85
N LEU A 19 6.07 -6.43 -1.71
CA LEU A 19 5.87 -7.22 -0.49
C LEU A 19 4.72 -8.24 -0.64
N GLN A 20 3.63 -7.87 -1.32
CA GLN A 20 2.54 -8.79 -1.65
C GLN A 20 3.01 -9.90 -2.61
N GLU A 21 3.75 -9.55 -3.67
CA GLU A 21 4.33 -10.52 -4.62
C GLU A 21 5.29 -11.50 -3.93
N ALA A 22 5.99 -11.05 -2.87
CA ALA A 22 6.82 -11.89 -2.03
C ALA A 22 6.02 -12.76 -1.03
N GLY A 23 4.68 -12.78 -1.09
CA GLY A 23 3.81 -13.63 -0.29
C GLY A 23 3.48 -13.06 1.10
N ASN A 24 3.62 -11.76 1.32
CA ASN A 24 3.25 -11.13 2.58
C ASN A 24 1.83 -10.54 2.55
N GLU A 25 1.20 -10.51 3.71
CA GLU A 25 -0.06 -9.77 3.90
C GLU A 25 0.29 -8.29 4.09
N VAL A 26 -0.33 -7.43 3.27
CA VAL A 26 -0.03 -5.99 3.25
C VAL A 26 -1.32 -5.19 3.25
N ASP A 27 -1.50 -4.36 4.28
CA ASP A 27 -2.57 -3.38 4.37
C ASP A 27 -2.03 -1.99 3.96
N PHE A 28 -2.75 -1.28 3.09
CA PHE A 28 -2.41 0.09 2.69
C PHE A 28 -3.29 1.10 3.41
N VAL A 29 -2.68 2.18 3.91
CA VAL A 29 -3.40 3.31 4.54
C VAL A 29 -3.11 4.57 3.75
N GLU A 30 -4.16 5.24 3.29
CA GLU A 30 -4.09 6.51 2.56
C GLU A 30 -5.04 7.54 3.18
N GLY A 31 -4.53 8.73 3.46
CA GLY A 31 -5.32 9.85 3.98
C GLY A 31 -5.81 10.81 2.90
N TRP A 32 -5.25 10.73 1.70
CA TRP A 32 -5.63 11.55 0.57
C TRP A 32 -6.87 10.97 -0.13
N LEU A 33 -8.05 11.42 0.29
CA LEU A 33 -9.35 10.90 -0.19
C LEU A 33 -9.52 10.87 -1.73
N PRO A 34 -9.11 11.91 -2.50
CA PRO A 34 -9.13 11.85 -3.97
C PRO A 34 -8.30 10.72 -4.59
N HIS A 35 -7.25 10.26 -3.91
CA HIS A 35 -6.45 9.13 -4.35
C HIS A 35 -7.11 7.81 -3.99
N TYR A 36 -7.64 7.70 -2.78
CA TYR A 36 -8.41 6.53 -2.33
C TYR A 36 -9.59 6.23 -3.27
N ASN A 37 -10.37 7.24 -3.67
CA ASN A 37 -11.54 7.05 -4.55
C ASN A 37 -11.18 6.64 -6.00
N LYS A 38 -9.89 6.63 -6.37
CA LYS A 38 -9.42 6.22 -7.69
C LYS A 38 -8.81 4.81 -7.70
N MET A 39 -8.57 4.22 -6.54
CA MET A 39 -8.15 2.82 -6.39
C MET A 39 -9.38 1.90 -6.47
#